data_AF-A0A7W4NPU2-F1
#
_entry.id   AF-A0A7W4NPU2-F1
#
_cell.length_a   1.000
_cell.length_b   1.000
_cell.length_c   1.000
_cell.angle_alpha   90.00
_cell.angle_beta   90.00
_cell.angle_gamma   90.00
#
_symmetry.space_group_name_H-M   'P 1'
#
loop_
_entity.id
_entity.type
_entity.pdbx_description
1 polymer ?
#
loop_
_entity_poly.entity_id
_entity_poly.type
_entity_poly.pdbx_seq_one_letter_code
_entity_poly.pdbx_strand_id
1 'polypeptide(L)'
;MSVTGGLMSSIPPSRVVAPRGANDDILARAASLGAIVAGRADAADRAAAVVKARVIDGAADLTLHLLSLAGNAGLSARNPLERCHRDALCGRIHAPHGELVRRSAGQRVLTP
;
A
#
# COMPACT_ATOMS: atom_id res chain seq x y z
N MET A 1 -16.78 27.74 -21.34
CA MET A 1 -17.34 26.41 -21.02
C MET A 1 -17.02 26.11 -19.57
N SER A 2 -18.01 26.27 -18.69
CA SER A 2 -17.86 26.07 -17.24
C SER A 2 -17.96 24.58 -16.94
N VAL A 3 -16.85 23.98 -16.52
CA VAL A 3 -16.86 22.60 -16.00
C VAL A 3 -17.32 22.72 -14.56
N THR A 4 -18.60 22.47 -14.31
CA THR A 4 -19.20 22.46 -12.98
C THR A 4 -18.50 21.41 -12.12
N GLY A 5 -17.62 21.86 -11.23
CA GLY A 5 -17.02 21.05 -10.17
C GLY A 5 -18.10 20.64 -9.17
N GLY A 6 -18.74 19.51 -9.39
CA GLY A 6 -19.56 18.85 -8.37
C GLY A 6 -18.67 18.37 -7.23
N LEU A 7 -19.09 18.58 -5.99
CA LEU A 7 -18.47 18.01 -4.80
C LEU A 7 -18.41 16.47 -4.95
N MET A 8 -17.36 15.80 -4.48
CA MET A 8 -17.33 14.32 -4.43
C MET A 8 -18.56 13.70 -3.73
N SER A 9 -19.25 14.48 -2.88
CA SER A 9 -20.52 14.09 -2.24
C SER A 9 -21.71 13.97 -3.20
N SER A 10 -21.61 14.47 -4.44
CA SER A 10 -22.67 14.39 -5.45
C SER A 10 -22.53 13.19 -6.40
N ILE A 11 -21.50 12.36 -6.24
CA ILE A 11 -21.37 11.11 -6.98
C ILE A 11 -22.35 10.10 -6.35
N PRO A 12 -23.32 9.55 -7.12
CA PRO A 12 -24.25 8.57 -6.57
C PRO A 12 -23.46 7.34 -6.09
N PRO A 13 -23.84 6.71 -4.96
CA PRO A 13 -23.10 5.59 -4.38
C PRO A 13 -22.92 4.40 -5.34
N SER A 14 -23.78 4.28 -6.36
CA SER A 14 -23.66 3.27 -7.43
C SER A 14 -22.51 3.51 -8.43
N ARG A 15 -22.00 4.74 -8.53
CA ARG A 15 -20.82 5.10 -9.35
C ARG A 15 -19.52 5.10 -8.56
N VAL A 16 -19.60 5.12 -7.23
CA VAL A 16 -18.46 4.77 -6.38
C VAL A 16 -18.33 3.25 -6.44
N VAL A 17 -17.61 2.74 -7.44
CA VAL A 17 -17.12 1.35 -7.41
C VAL A 17 -16.38 1.20 -6.09
N ALA A 18 -16.92 0.41 -5.16
CA ALA A 18 -16.45 0.37 -3.78
C ALA A 18 -15.40 -0.75 -3.61
N PRO A 19 -14.11 -0.41 -3.44
CA PRO A 19 -13.13 -1.32 -2.84
C PRO A 19 -12.94 -1.00 -1.36
N ARG A 20 -13.93 -0.42 -0.65
CA ARG A 20 -13.77 -0.07 0.78
C ARG A 20 -13.31 -1.30 1.59
N GLY A 21 -13.90 -2.46 1.34
CA GLY A 21 -13.48 -3.73 1.94
C GLY A 21 -12.08 -4.20 1.52
N ALA A 22 -11.66 -4.00 0.26
CA ALA A 22 -10.32 -4.37 -0.18
C ALA A 22 -9.23 -3.48 0.46
N ASN A 23 -9.54 -2.20 0.73
CA ASN A 23 -8.65 -1.30 1.46
C ASN A 23 -8.53 -1.70 2.93
N ASP A 24 -9.66 -2.07 3.57
CA ASP A 24 -9.68 -2.57 4.94
C ASP A 24 -8.87 -3.88 5.06
N ASP A 25 -8.93 -4.75 4.05
CA ASP A 25 -8.15 -5.99 3.98
C ASP A 25 -6.63 -5.74 3.86
N ILE A 26 -6.21 -4.77 3.04
CA ILE A 26 -4.79 -4.39 2.90
C ILE A 26 -4.26 -3.88 4.24
N LEU A 27 -5.03 -3.00 4.90
CA LEU A 27 -4.64 -2.41 6.18
C LEU A 27 -4.60 -3.47 7.30
N ALA A 28 -5.61 -4.34 7.37
CA ALA A 28 -5.67 -5.44 8.33
C ALA A 28 -4.52 -6.43 8.15
N ARG A 29 -4.17 -6.78 6.91
CA ARG A 29 -3.03 -7.69 6.62
C ARG A 29 -1.71 -7.05 7.02
N ALA A 30 -1.49 -5.78 6.69
CA ALA A 30 -0.27 -5.06 7.09
C ALA A 30 -0.14 -4.96 8.63
N ALA A 31 -1.24 -4.64 9.32
CA ALA A 31 -1.29 -4.57 10.77
C ALA A 31 -1.00 -5.94 11.43
N SER A 32 -1.61 -7.02 10.92
CA SER A 32 -1.36 -8.37 11.41
C SER A 32 0.10 -8.80 11.22
N LEU A 33 0.74 -8.42 10.11
CA LEU A 33 2.13 -8.73 9.84
C LEU A 33 3.06 -7.98 10.82
N GLY A 34 2.77 -6.70 11.07
CA GLY A 34 3.48 -5.89 12.06
C GLY A 34 3.38 -6.46 13.46
N ALA A 35 2.19 -6.88 13.88
CA ALA A 35 1.97 -7.50 15.19
C ALA A 35 2.71 -8.85 15.36
N ILE A 36 2.70 -9.70 14.32
CA ILE A 36 3.41 -10.98 14.32
C ILE A 36 4.93 -10.79 14.49
N VAL A 37 5.48 -9.75 13.86
CA VAL A 37 6.91 -9.44 13.92
C VAL A 37 7.30 -8.75 15.23
N ALA A 38 6.46 -7.84 15.74
CA ALA A 38 6.69 -7.19 17.03
C ALA A 38 6.69 -8.20 18.21
N GLY A 39 5.91 -9.27 18.12
CA GLY A 39 5.86 -10.34 19.14
C GLY A 39 7.04 -11.33 19.13
N ARG A 40 8.00 -11.21 18.20
CA ARG A 40 9.17 -12.10 18.11
C ARG A 40 10.44 -11.33 17.76
N ALA A 41 11.05 -10.67 18.75
CA ALA A 41 12.27 -9.87 18.58
C ALA A 41 13.39 -10.60 17.80
N ASP A 42 13.61 -11.90 18.06
CA ASP A 42 14.68 -12.70 17.42
C ASP A 42 14.30 -13.21 16.00
N ALA A 43 13.01 -13.14 15.66
CA ALA A 43 12.52 -13.33 14.30
C ALA A 43 12.40 -11.99 13.56
N ALA A 44 12.48 -10.85 14.26
CA ALA A 44 12.25 -9.54 13.69
C ALA A 44 13.28 -9.19 12.63
N ASP A 45 14.56 -9.47 12.85
CA ASP A 45 15.60 -9.24 11.83
C ASP A 45 15.40 -10.12 10.59
N ARG A 46 15.00 -11.38 10.78
CA ARG A 46 14.73 -12.34 9.69
C ARG A 46 13.43 -12.03 8.93
N ALA A 47 12.48 -11.37 9.58
CA ALA A 47 11.19 -11.01 9.00
C ALA A 47 11.14 -9.54 8.54
N ALA A 48 12.08 -8.68 8.95
CA ALA A 48 12.07 -7.24 8.65
C ALA A 48 12.02 -6.97 7.14
N ALA A 49 12.79 -7.72 6.35
CA ALA A 49 12.77 -7.61 4.90
C ALA A 49 11.41 -8.01 4.30
N VAL A 50 10.76 -9.03 4.85
CA VAL A 50 9.42 -9.49 4.45
C VAL A 50 8.36 -8.47 4.84
N VAL A 51 8.44 -7.91 6.05
CA VAL A 51 7.54 -6.86 6.53
C VAL A 51 7.67 -5.62 5.66
N LYS A 52 8.89 -5.13 5.44
CA LYS A 52 9.13 -3.99 4.55
C LYS A 52 8.49 -4.22 3.19
N ALA A 53 8.79 -5.36 2.55
CA ALA A 53 8.28 -5.64 1.21
C ALA A 53 6.74 -5.63 1.20
N ARG A 54 6.10 -6.31 2.16
CA ARG A 54 4.64 -6.39 2.24
C ARG A 54 3.96 -5.08 2.58
N VAL A 55 4.51 -4.33 3.53
CA VAL A 55 3.96 -3.03 3.95
C VAL A 55 4.07 -2.02 2.82
N ILE A 56 5.22 -1.95 2.15
CA ILE A 56 5.44 -1.02 1.03
C ILE A 56 4.57 -1.38 -0.18
N ASP A 57 4.47 -2.68 -0.53
CA ASP A 57 3.60 -3.10 -1.63
C ASP A 57 2.14 -2.76 -1.34
N GLY A 58 1.65 -3.05 -0.14
CA GLY A 58 0.29 -2.70 0.28
C GLY A 58 0.05 -1.19 0.36
N ALA A 59 1.02 -0.41 0.84
CA ALA A 59 0.91 1.05 0.89
C ALA A 59 0.80 1.67 -0.50
N ALA A 60 1.57 1.19 -1.47
CA ALA A 60 1.51 1.66 -2.85
C ALA A 60 0.16 1.30 -3.51
N ASP A 61 -0.37 0.10 -3.26
CA ASP A 61 -1.66 -0.33 -3.79
C ASP A 61 -2.82 0.45 -3.14
N LEU A 62 -2.81 0.61 -1.82
CA LEU A 62 -3.81 1.38 -1.08
C LEU A 62 -3.84 2.85 -1.54
N THR A 63 -2.67 3.50 -1.61
CA THR A 63 -2.59 4.91 -1.99
C THR A 63 -3.02 5.15 -3.44
N LEU A 64 -2.74 4.21 -4.36
CA LEU A 64 -3.24 4.27 -5.73
C LEU A 64 -4.78 4.20 -5.78
N HIS A 65 -5.39 3.30 -5.00
CA HIS A 65 -6.85 3.21 -4.89
C HIS A 65 -7.45 4.48 -4.27
N LEU A 66 -6.81 5.04 -3.24
CA LEU A 66 -7.28 6.27 -2.63
C LEU A 66 -7.16 7.47 -3.58
N LEU A 67 -6.12 7.53 -4.42
CA LEU A 67 -5.99 8.56 -5.46
C LEU A 67 -7.08 8.43 -6.52
N SER A 68 -7.46 7.22 -6.93
CA SER A 68 -8.54 7.02 -7.90
C SER A 68 -9.90 7.48 -7.34
N LEU A 69 -10.13 7.31 -6.04
CA LEU A 69 -11.31 7.83 -5.34
C LEU A 69 -11.28 9.36 -5.18
N ALA A 70 -10.11 9.94 -4.90
CA ALA A 70 -9.95 11.38 -4.72
C ALA A 70 -10.06 12.18 -6.04
N GLY A 71 -9.92 11.52 -7.19
CA GLY A 71 -9.98 12.15 -8.51
C GLY A 71 -8.89 13.21 -8.72
N ASN A 72 -9.16 14.19 -9.58
CA ASN A 72 -8.17 15.21 -9.97
C ASN A 72 -7.61 16.03 -8.79
N ALA A 73 -8.41 16.26 -7.75
CA ALA A 73 -7.96 16.94 -6.54
C ALA A 73 -6.90 16.13 -5.77
N GLY A 74 -6.97 14.79 -5.87
CA GLY A 74 -5.99 13.86 -5.34
C GLY A 74 -4.61 13.99 -5.97
N LEU A 75 -4.53 14.36 -7.25
CA LEU A 75 -3.28 14.41 -8.04
C LEU A 75 -2.49 15.73 -7.90
N SER A 76 -2.99 16.68 -7.12
CA SER A 76 -2.23 17.91 -6.84
C SER A 76 -0.92 17.57 -6.13
N ALA A 77 0.20 18.13 -6.58
CA ALA A 77 1.53 17.85 -6.01
C ALA A 77 1.68 18.25 -4.53
N ARG A 78 0.79 19.12 -4.02
CA ARG A 78 0.72 19.50 -2.60
C ARG A 78 -0.24 18.64 -1.79
N ASN A 79 -0.95 17.71 -2.43
CA ASN A 79 -1.84 16.79 -1.76
C ASN A 79 -1.00 15.76 -0.98
N PRO A 80 -1.21 15.60 0.34
CA PRO A 80 -0.47 14.62 1.12
C PRO A 80 -0.67 13.18 0.63
N LEU A 81 -1.81 12.88 0.01
CA LEU A 81 -2.13 11.55 -0.52
C LEU A 81 -1.25 11.19 -1.72
N GLU A 82 -1.05 12.14 -2.64
CA GLU A 82 -0.12 12.01 -3.76
C GLU A 82 1.32 11.86 -3.28
N ARG A 83 1.72 12.65 -2.27
CA ARG A 83 3.04 12.55 -1.66
C ARG A 83 3.27 11.17 -1.04
N CYS A 84 2.31 10.67 -0.27
CA CYS A 84 2.39 9.32 0.30
C CYS A 84 2.48 8.23 -0.77
N HIS A 85 1.78 8.38 -1.89
CA HIS A 85 1.90 7.45 -3.02
C HIS A 85 3.30 7.43 -3.61
N ARG A 86 3.89 8.62 -3.85
CA ARG A 86 5.28 8.73 -4.30
C ARG A 86 6.27 8.12 -3.30
N ASP A 87 6.10 8.39 -2.01
CA ASP A 87 6.96 7.84 -0.97
C ASP A 87 6.89 6.29 -0.94
N ALA A 88 5.70 5.72 -1.13
CA ALA A 88 5.52 4.26 -1.22
C ALA A 88 6.18 3.67 -2.48
N LEU A 89 6.09 4.35 -3.62
CA LEU A 89 6.80 3.95 -4.85
C LEU A 89 8.32 4.00 -4.68
N CYS A 90 8.85 5.04 -4.03
CA CYS A 90 10.27 5.10 -3.66
C CYS A 90 10.65 3.92 -2.75
N GLY A 91 9.79 3.56 -1.79
CA GLY A 91 10.00 2.40 -0.92
C GLY A 91 10.17 1.08 -1.68
N ARG A 92 9.49 0.88 -2.83
CA ARG A 92 9.58 -0.36 -3.62
C ARG A 92 10.99 -0.60 -4.16
N ILE A 93 11.68 0.47 -4.54
CA ILE A 93 13.03 0.41 -5.12
C ILE A 93 14.16 0.50 -4.09
N HIS A 94 13.85 0.81 -2.83
CA HIS A 94 14.86 0.75 -1.77
C HIS A 94 15.17 -0.69 -1.36
N ALA A 95 16.45 -1.01 -1.22
CA ALA A 95 16.90 -2.34 -0.81
C ALA A 95 16.43 -2.68 0.63
N PRO A 96 16.11 -3.96 0.91
CA PRO A 96 16.01 -5.07 -0.04
C PRO A 96 14.78 -4.94 -0.96
N HIS A 97 14.98 -5.19 -2.25
CA HIS A 97 13.91 -5.20 -3.25
C HIS A 97 12.95 -6.37 -3.00
N GLY A 98 11.65 -6.21 -3.24
CA GLY A 98 10.66 -7.25 -2.97
C GLY A 98 10.93 -8.58 -3.71
N GLU A 99 11.51 -8.51 -4.92
CA GLU A 99 11.95 -9.68 -5.68
C GLU A 99 13.08 -10.46 -4.99
N LEU A 100 14.06 -9.77 -4.40
CA LEU A 100 15.15 -10.39 -3.65
C LEU A 100 14.59 -11.06 -2.40
N VAL A 101 13.66 -10.41 -1.71
CA VAL A 101 12.99 -10.98 -0.53
C VAL A 101 12.23 -12.26 -0.89
N ARG A 102 11.46 -12.24 -1.98
CA ARG A 102 10.72 -13.43 -2.46
C ARG A 102 11.66 -14.55 -2.91
N ARG A 103 12.75 -14.21 -3.61
CA ARG A 103 13.77 -15.18 -4.03
C ARG A 103 14.41 -15.86 -2.83
N SER A 104 14.87 -15.10 -1.85
CA SER A 104 15.49 -15.64 -0.63
C SER A 104 14.50 -16.47 0.17
N ALA A 105 13.23 -16.05 0.26
CA ALA A 105 12.18 -16.86 0.88
C ALA A 105 11.95 -18.17 0.14
N GLY A 106 11.93 -18.16 -1.20
CA GLY A 106 11.80 -19.35 -2.03
C GLY A 106 12.97 -20.32 -1.86
N GLN A 107 14.21 -19.82 -1.84
CA GLN A 107 15.40 -20.65 -1.59
C GLN A 107 15.32 -21.37 -0.24
N ARG A 108 14.86 -20.70 0.82
CA ARG A 108 14.68 -21.31 2.14
C ARG A 108 13.63 -22.43 2.18
N VAL A 109 12.66 -22.41 1.28
CA VAL A 109 11.59 -23.41 1.21
C VAL A 109 11.98 -24.57 0.28
N LEU A 110 12.70 -24.26 -0.79
CA LEU A 110 13.00 -25.20 -1.88
C LEU A 110 14.38 -25.86 -1.77
N THR A 111 15.27 -25.36 -0.91
CA THR A 111 16.59 -25.93 -0.65
C THR A 111 16.62 -26.43 0.80
N PRO A 112 16.59 -27.76 1.02
CA PRO A 112 16.61 -28.35 2.36
C PRO A 112 17.94 -28.14 3.10
#